data_AF-A0A6J1G2E1-F1
#
_entry.id   AF-A0A6J1G2E1-F1
#
_cell.length_a   1.000
_cell.length_b   1.000
_cell.length_c   1.000
_cell.angle_alpha   90.00
_cell.angle_beta   90.00
_cell.angle_gamma   90.00
#
_symmetry.space_group_name_H-M   'P 1'
#
loop_
_entity.id
_entity.type
_entity.pdbx_description
1 polymer ?
#
loop_
_entity_poly.entity_id
_entity_poly.type
_entity_poly.pdbx_seq_one_letter_code
_entity_poly.pdbx_strand_id
1 'polypeptide(L)'
;MALETWLSKVKNAVSNKFDVVRTSSLTTLNTQPTTTASTKKSPNVGVLAFEIAALMSKLLHLWQSLSDTHIIRLRNESLSLEGVHKIVSNDEPFLLGLACAEMTENLRLLANSVSRLCIKCNDADLRSFHRAFDDFADSGRDLHNWILNEKEMECRNKRVERLVTVTATLHREMDELSVMEAGLRKAVANLQSCQQENSSPLEQKIIDLQQRIVWQRQEVKYLKEKSLWNRTFDTVMSILARSVFTTLARIKFVFGLGQFPSSLPRSLSASAAVHPLKNLNDNGKEFPVSKNAFFEPNSKLLKPPMSTLGATGLALHYANLIIVMDKMIKSPQLVGVDARDDLYSMLPNSVRSALRARLRGVGFTASDPSLAGEWREAMGRILEWLSPMAQNMIKWQMIKRGNEEMKEKERKKCLLLCSFGRQINQDRSISLPGFNRQLAIQGHYS
;
A
#
# COMPACT_ATOMS: atom_id res chain seq x y z
N MET A 1 -16.55 -17.80 49.84
CA MET A 1 -15.87 -16.76 50.66
C MET A 1 -14.33 -16.77 50.58
N ALA A 2 -13.67 -17.82 50.07
CA ALA A 2 -12.20 -17.85 49.94
C ALA A 2 -11.64 -17.16 48.66
N LEU A 3 -12.46 -16.99 47.61
CA LEU A 3 -12.04 -16.39 46.33
C LEU A 3 -11.92 -14.85 46.41
N GLU A 4 -12.85 -14.21 47.14
CA GLU A 4 -12.87 -12.77 47.44
C GLU A 4 -11.63 -12.33 48.24
N THR A 5 -11.17 -13.18 49.17
CA THR A 5 -9.98 -12.97 49.99
C THR A 5 -8.68 -13.14 49.21
N TRP A 6 -8.69 -13.90 48.10
CA TRP A 6 -7.54 -14.05 47.21
C TRP A 6 -7.45 -12.89 46.20
N LEU A 7 -8.59 -12.47 45.62
CA LEU A 7 -8.66 -11.33 44.68
C LEU A 7 -8.28 -10.00 45.34
N SER A 8 -8.66 -9.78 46.60
CA SER A 8 -8.24 -8.60 47.38
C SER A 8 -6.74 -8.61 47.71
N LYS A 9 -6.14 -9.78 47.98
CA LYS A 9 -4.70 -9.91 48.19
C LYS A 9 -3.88 -9.67 46.91
N VAL A 10 -4.34 -10.16 45.76
CA VAL A 10 -3.68 -9.91 44.46
C VAL A 10 -3.81 -8.44 44.04
N LYS A 11 -4.96 -7.81 44.30
CA LYS A 11 -5.20 -6.39 44.04
C LYS A 11 -4.29 -5.47 44.88
N ASN A 12 -4.05 -5.80 46.15
CA ASN A 12 -3.14 -5.02 47.01
C ASN A 12 -1.66 -5.27 46.70
N ALA A 13 -1.28 -6.47 46.22
CA ALA A 13 0.09 -6.76 45.81
C ALA A 13 0.52 -6.04 44.52
N VAL A 14 -0.43 -5.69 43.64
CA VAL A 14 -0.18 -4.92 42.41
C VAL A 14 -0.19 -3.42 42.66
N SER A 15 -0.95 -2.93 43.65
CA SER A 15 -1.00 -1.49 43.99
C SER A 15 0.25 -0.98 44.71
N ASN A 16 0.97 -1.85 45.44
CA ASN A 16 2.12 -1.44 46.26
C ASN A 16 3.49 -1.53 45.56
N LYS A 17 3.53 -1.77 44.24
CA LYS A 17 4.78 -1.76 43.44
C LYS A 17 5.06 -0.45 42.68
N PHE A 18 4.21 0.55 42.86
CA PHE A 18 4.47 1.92 42.41
C PHE A 18 4.55 2.81 43.65
N ASP A 19 5.74 2.87 44.25
CA ASP A 19 6.30 4.05 44.95
C ASP A 19 7.47 3.65 45.85
N VAL A 20 8.59 3.22 45.24
CA VAL A 20 9.92 3.33 45.86
C VAL A 20 10.95 3.52 44.74
N VAL A 21 11.40 4.76 44.53
CA VAL A 21 12.79 5.25 44.52
C VAL A 21 12.80 6.70 43.98
N ARG A 22 12.56 7.60 44.94
CA ARG A 22 13.31 8.81 45.31
C ARG A 22 14.17 9.55 44.26
N THR A 23 13.72 10.78 44.04
CA THR A 23 14.42 12.04 43.75
C THR A 23 15.72 12.30 44.52
N SER A 24 16.71 12.94 43.90
CA SER A 24 17.69 13.94 44.42
C SER A 24 18.71 14.20 43.28
N SER A 25 19.07 15.41 42.82
CA SER A 25 19.24 16.70 43.52
C SER A 25 19.13 17.90 42.57
N LEU A 26 18.86 19.04 43.19
CA LEU A 26 18.61 20.39 42.69
C LEU A 26 19.90 21.20 42.38
N THR A 27 19.82 22.17 41.47
CA THR A 27 20.45 23.52 41.59
C THR A 27 19.89 24.44 40.49
N THR A 28 18.75 25.10 40.71
CA THR A 28 18.60 26.56 40.92
C THR A 28 19.64 27.47 40.27
N LEU A 29 19.20 28.28 39.30
CA LEU A 29 19.34 29.74 39.33
C LEU A 29 18.19 30.43 38.55
N ASN A 30 17.87 31.61 39.06
CA ASN A 30 16.64 32.40 39.01
C ASN A 30 16.56 33.35 37.80
N THR A 31 15.44 33.40 37.06
CA THR A 31 14.80 34.66 36.58
C THR A 31 13.40 34.39 35.97
N GLN A 32 12.40 35.18 36.39
CA GLN A 32 11.01 35.26 35.91
C GLN A 32 10.83 36.55 35.05
N PRO A 33 9.67 36.84 34.41
CA PRO A 33 8.82 36.03 33.51
C PRO A 33 8.36 36.83 32.26
N THR A 34 7.92 36.21 31.16
CA THR A 34 6.72 36.68 30.38
C THR A 34 6.33 35.77 29.21
N THR A 35 5.01 35.56 29.10
CA THR A 35 4.20 35.00 28.01
C THR A 35 4.24 33.48 27.73
N THR A 36 3.18 32.84 28.20
CA THR A 36 2.77 31.46 28.02
C THR A 36 2.45 31.13 26.55
N ALA A 37 3.31 30.33 25.90
CA ALA A 37 2.92 29.56 24.73
C ALA A 37 2.51 28.16 25.17
N SER A 38 1.20 27.88 25.17
CA SER A 38 0.70 26.51 25.36
C SER A 38 1.17 25.66 24.17
N THR A 39 2.20 24.83 24.36
CA THR A 39 2.67 23.89 23.37
C THR A 39 1.60 22.81 23.15
N LYS A 40 0.74 23.01 22.13
CA LYS A 40 -0.22 22.00 21.68
C LYS A 40 0.57 20.75 21.25
N LYS A 41 0.53 19.69 22.05
CA LYS A 41 1.07 18.38 21.66
C LYS A 41 0.41 17.98 20.34
N SER A 42 1.23 17.71 19.32
CA SER A 42 0.77 17.23 18.01
C SER A 42 -0.08 15.97 18.21
N PRO A 43 -1.24 15.85 17.56
CA PRO A 43 -2.06 14.67 17.69
C PRO A 43 -1.29 13.42 17.24
N ASN A 44 -1.51 12.31 17.93
CA ASN A 44 -1.00 11.02 17.48
C ASN A 44 -1.78 10.55 16.26
N VAL A 45 -1.13 9.75 15.42
CA VAL A 45 -1.69 9.19 14.19
C VAL A 45 -2.92 8.31 14.46
N GLY A 46 -2.88 7.49 15.52
CA GLY A 46 -4.01 6.64 15.92
C GLY A 46 -4.44 5.67 14.82
N VAL A 47 -5.75 5.61 14.53
CA VAL A 47 -6.33 4.66 13.55
C VAL A 47 -5.78 4.87 12.13
N LEU A 48 -5.32 6.08 11.79
CA LEU A 48 -4.71 6.36 10.48
C LEU A 48 -3.35 5.66 10.30
N ALA A 49 -2.82 5.00 11.33
CA ALA A 49 -1.60 4.23 11.26
C ALA A 49 -1.64 3.15 10.18
N PHE A 50 -2.77 2.50 9.98
CA PHE A 50 -2.91 1.44 8.98
C PHE A 50 -2.90 1.99 7.55
N GLU A 51 -3.61 3.10 7.31
CA GLU A 51 -3.57 3.79 6.01
C GLU A 51 -2.16 4.30 5.72
N ILE A 52 -1.49 4.88 6.71
CA ILE A 52 -0.12 5.38 6.57
C ILE A 52 0.88 4.24 6.36
N ALA A 53 0.71 3.10 7.04
CA ALA A 53 1.52 1.90 6.79
C ALA A 53 1.38 1.41 5.34
N ALA A 54 0.17 1.45 4.79
CA ALA A 54 -0.08 1.11 3.39
C ALA A 54 0.58 2.10 2.43
N LEU A 55 0.58 3.41 2.74
CA LEU A 55 1.30 4.43 1.96
C LEU A 55 2.82 4.21 2.02
N MET A 56 3.35 3.95 3.22
CA MET A 56 4.76 3.63 3.45
C MET A 56 5.22 2.41 2.66
N SER A 57 4.44 1.32 2.67
CA SER A 57 4.74 0.10 1.91
C SER A 57 4.76 0.36 0.40
N LYS A 58 3.79 1.11 -0.14
CA LYS A 58 3.77 1.45 -1.57
C LYS A 58 4.97 2.31 -1.98
N LEU A 59 5.36 3.26 -1.14
CA LEU A 59 6.52 4.10 -1.39
C LEU A 59 7.83 3.29 -1.34
N LEU A 60 7.93 2.35 -0.39
CA LEU A 60 9.05 1.41 -0.31
C LEU A 60 9.16 0.53 -1.57
N HIS A 61 8.04 -0.02 -2.04
CA HIS A 61 8.02 -0.80 -3.28
C HIS A 61 8.37 0.03 -4.51
N LEU A 62 7.88 1.27 -4.59
CA LEU A 62 8.23 2.19 -5.68
C LEU A 62 9.72 2.55 -5.65
N TRP A 63 10.31 2.73 -4.47
CA TRP A 63 11.76 2.90 -4.35
C TRP A 63 12.52 1.67 -4.84
N GLN A 64 12.09 0.47 -4.42
CA GLN A 64 12.73 -0.78 -4.84
C GLN A 64 12.63 -1.01 -6.36
N SER A 65 11.54 -0.62 -7.01
CA SER A 65 11.40 -0.74 -8.47
C SER A 65 12.30 0.23 -9.25
N LEU A 66 12.83 1.27 -8.58
CA LEU A 66 13.82 2.21 -9.13
C LEU A 66 15.27 1.81 -8.85
N SER A 67 15.50 0.62 -8.29
CA SER A 67 16.86 0.09 -8.10
C SER A 67 17.51 -0.23 -9.45
N ASP A 68 18.83 -0.12 -9.53
CA ASP A 68 19.56 -0.38 -10.78
C ASP A 68 19.25 -1.78 -11.33
N THR A 69 19.14 -2.79 -10.46
CA THR A 69 18.76 -4.15 -10.85
C THR A 69 17.39 -4.22 -11.52
N HIS A 70 16.37 -3.54 -10.97
CA HIS A 70 15.03 -3.54 -11.56
C HIS A 70 14.97 -2.71 -12.84
N ILE A 71 15.72 -1.61 -12.93
CA ILE A 71 15.79 -0.79 -14.15
C ILE A 71 16.49 -1.54 -15.29
N ILE A 72 17.56 -2.29 -15.00
CA ILE A 72 18.23 -3.14 -15.98
C ILE A 72 17.28 -4.24 -16.47
N ARG A 73 16.57 -4.92 -15.56
CA ARG A 73 15.56 -5.92 -15.93
C ARG A 73 14.42 -5.32 -16.74
N LEU A 74 13.94 -4.15 -16.36
CA LEU A 74 12.90 -3.43 -17.10
C LEU A 74 13.35 -3.21 -18.55
N ARG A 75 14.56 -2.68 -18.77
CA ARG A 75 15.10 -2.42 -20.12
C ARG A 75 15.35 -3.70 -20.91
N ASN A 76 16.05 -4.67 -20.31
CA ASN A 76 16.60 -5.82 -21.02
C ASN A 76 15.65 -7.01 -21.11
N GLU A 77 14.64 -7.11 -20.24
CA GLU A 77 13.71 -8.26 -20.20
C GLU A 77 12.26 -7.86 -20.44
N SER A 78 11.83 -6.64 -20.06
CA SER A 78 10.44 -6.23 -20.19
C SER A 78 10.18 -5.37 -21.43
N LEU A 79 11.02 -4.36 -21.68
CA LEU A 79 10.88 -3.47 -22.83
C LEU A 79 11.37 -4.10 -24.13
N SER A 80 12.38 -4.98 -24.05
CA SER A 80 12.93 -5.75 -25.17
C SER A 80 12.04 -6.92 -25.63
N LEU A 81 10.89 -7.15 -24.98
CA LEU A 81 9.97 -8.21 -25.39
C LEU A 81 9.46 -7.89 -26.79
N GLU A 82 9.63 -8.86 -27.70
CA GLU A 82 9.17 -8.77 -29.08
C GLU A 82 7.69 -8.37 -29.18
N GLY A 83 6.86 -8.84 -28.24
CA GLY A 83 5.45 -8.45 -28.18
C GLY A 83 5.21 -6.99 -27.80
N VAL A 84 6.07 -6.38 -26.99
CA VAL A 84 5.99 -4.93 -26.68
C VAL A 84 6.33 -4.12 -27.93
N HIS A 85 7.39 -4.50 -28.62
CA HIS A 85 7.82 -3.87 -29.86
C HIS A 85 6.73 -3.94 -30.94
N LYS A 86 6.13 -5.11 -31.15
CA LYS A 86 5.09 -5.32 -32.16
C LYS A 86 3.73 -4.70 -31.84
N ILE A 87 3.31 -4.67 -30.57
CA ILE A 87 1.95 -4.23 -30.18
C ILE A 87 1.91 -2.77 -29.72
N VAL A 88 2.95 -2.32 -29.00
CA VAL A 88 2.96 -1.02 -28.34
C VAL A 88 3.75 -0.01 -29.17
N SER A 89 5.06 -0.22 -29.34
CA SER A 89 5.93 0.65 -30.13
C SER A 89 7.32 0.04 -30.29
N ASN A 90 7.94 0.24 -31.45
CA ASN A 90 9.35 -0.10 -31.68
C ASN A 90 10.32 0.96 -31.14
N ASP A 91 9.82 2.11 -30.68
CA ASP A 91 10.64 3.23 -30.21
C ASP A 91 11.00 3.09 -28.72
N GLU A 92 12.22 2.65 -28.43
CA GLU A 92 12.73 2.45 -27.07
C GLU A 92 12.63 3.70 -26.16
N PRO A 93 13.01 4.92 -26.59
CA PRO A 93 12.83 6.12 -25.76
C PRO A 93 11.35 6.42 -25.47
N PHE A 94 10.42 6.12 -26.38
CA PHE A 94 8.99 6.22 -26.10
C PHE A 94 8.55 5.20 -25.04
N LEU A 95 9.00 3.94 -25.13
CA LEU A 95 8.69 2.91 -24.14
C LEU A 95 9.26 3.24 -22.74
N LEU A 96 10.48 3.77 -22.69
CA LEU A 96 11.08 4.29 -21.47
C LEU A 96 10.31 5.50 -20.93
N GLY A 97 9.84 6.40 -21.79
CA GLY A 97 8.97 7.50 -21.45
C GLY A 97 7.66 7.03 -20.82
N LEU A 98 7.05 5.95 -21.35
CA LEU A 98 5.84 5.35 -20.80
C LEU A 98 6.07 4.76 -19.40
N ALA A 99 7.17 4.02 -19.22
CA ALA A 99 7.55 3.49 -17.90
C ALA A 99 7.83 4.61 -16.89
N CYS A 100 8.51 5.68 -17.32
CA CYS A 100 8.75 6.85 -16.49
C CYS A 100 7.45 7.52 -16.08
N ALA A 101 6.53 7.71 -17.02
CA ALA A 101 5.23 8.31 -16.76
C ALA A 101 4.43 7.51 -15.74
N GLU A 102 4.44 6.17 -15.85
CA GLU A 102 3.77 5.27 -14.90
C GLU A 102 4.37 5.40 -13.50
N MET A 103 5.70 5.38 -13.36
CA MET A 103 6.37 5.54 -12.06
C MET A 103 6.11 6.92 -11.44
N THR A 104 6.14 7.95 -12.28
CA THR A 104 5.88 9.35 -11.90
C THR A 104 4.45 9.55 -11.44
N GLU A 105 3.48 8.96 -12.14
CA GLU A 105 2.06 9.02 -11.80
C GLU A 105 1.77 8.26 -10.49
N ASN A 106 2.37 7.08 -10.31
CA ASN A 106 2.28 6.35 -9.05
C ASN A 106 2.83 7.16 -7.88
N LEU A 107 3.95 7.88 -8.07
CA LEU A 107 4.48 8.79 -7.05
C LEU A 107 3.55 9.98 -6.79
N ARG A 108 2.95 10.56 -7.83
CA ARG A 108 1.99 11.68 -7.70
C ARG A 108 0.78 11.27 -6.86
N LEU A 109 0.24 10.07 -7.07
CA LEU A 109 -0.87 9.54 -6.27
C LEU A 109 -0.49 9.34 -4.78
N LEU A 110 0.73 8.90 -4.52
CA LEU A 110 1.28 8.81 -3.16
C LEU A 110 1.47 10.20 -2.54
N ALA A 111 2.07 11.14 -3.27
CA ALA A 111 2.29 12.52 -2.84
C ALA A 111 0.96 13.23 -2.50
N ASN A 112 -0.08 13.05 -3.32
CA ASN A 112 -1.43 13.56 -3.04
C ASN A 112 -2.01 12.98 -1.74
N SER A 113 -1.74 11.71 -1.46
CA SER A 113 -2.18 11.08 -0.20
C SER A 113 -1.41 11.62 1.00
N VAL A 114 -0.10 11.83 0.88
CA VAL A 114 0.74 12.45 1.92
C VAL A 114 0.33 13.90 2.16
N SER A 115 0.08 14.69 1.11
CA SER A 115 -0.41 16.07 1.17
C SER A 115 -1.67 16.20 2.03
N ARG A 116 -2.66 15.33 1.83
CA ARG A 116 -3.90 15.31 2.64
C ARG A 116 -3.64 15.05 4.13
N LEU A 117 -2.62 14.26 4.45
CA LEU A 117 -2.26 13.94 5.82
C LEU A 117 -1.39 15.04 6.46
N CYS A 118 -0.53 15.69 5.68
CA CYS A 118 0.31 16.80 6.09
C CYS A 118 -0.47 18.02 6.61
N ILE A 119 -1.72 18.21 6.19
CA ILE A 119 -2.61 19.27 6.73
C ILE A 119 -2.79 19.13 8.25
N LYS A 120 -2.68 17.91 8.79
CA LYS A 120 -2.82 17.60 10.23
C LYS A 120 -1.53 17.81 11.03
N CYS A 121 -0.43 18.17 10.39
CA CYS A 121 0.85 18.42 11.02
C CYS A 121 0.85 19.76 11.77
N ASN A 122 1.66 19.86 12.83
CA ASN A 122 1.94 21.13 13.50
C ASN A 122 3.02 21.93 12.78
N ASP A 123 3.96 21.24 12.13
CA ASP A 123 5.04 21.82 11.35
C ASP A 123 4.50 22.56 10.11
N ALA A 124 4.88 23.83 9.96
CA ALA A 124 4.45 24.69 8.87
C ALA A 124 5.00 24.21 7.52
N ASP A 125 6.26 23.74 7.48
CA ASP A 125 6.91 23.27 6.26
C ASP A 125 6.19 22.02 5.71
N LEU A 126 5.78 21.12 6.61
CA LEU A 126 5.00 19.94 6.25
C LEU A 126 3.62 20.31 5.74
N ARG A 127 2.93 21.31 6.31
CA ARG A 127 1.63 21.75 5.78
C ARG A 127 1.73 22.32 4.37
N SER A 128 2.84 22.94 4.02
CA SER A 128 3.13 23.40 2.65
C SER A 128 3.65 22.31 1.72
N PHE A 129 3.72 21.05 2.15
CA PHE A 129 4.24 19.92 1.37
C PHE A 129 3.71 19.87 -0.06
N HIS A 130 2.42 20.09 -0.27
CA HIS A 130 1.82 20.05 -1.61
C HIS A 130 2.50 21.03 -2.58
N ARG A 131 2.66 22.28 -2.15
CA ARG A 131 3.28 23.34 -2.95
C ARG A 131 4.75 23.06 -3.15
N ALA A 132 5.46 22.69 -2.08
CA ALA A 132 6.87 22.33 -2.14
C ALA A 132 7.12 21.16 -3.11
N PHE A 133 6.22 20.17 -3.16
CA PHE A 133 6.33 19.02 -4.05
C PHE A 133 6.11 19.41 -5.51
N ASP A 134 5.08 20.20 -5.81
CA ASP A 134 4.82 20.67 -7.17
C ASP A 134 5.94 21.59 -7.67
N ASP A 135 6.42 22.50 -6.81
CA ASP A 135 7.56 23.38 -7.10
C ASP A 135 8.84 22.57 -7.36
N PHE A 136 9.09 21.52 -6.58
CA PHE A 136 10.22 20.61 -6.80
C PHE A 136 10.05 19.77 -8.08
N ALA A 137 8.83 19.35 -8.40
CA ALA A 137 8.54 18.64 -9.63
C ALA A 137 8.79 19.50 -10.86
N ASP A 138 8.41 20.78 -10.84
CA ASP A 138 8.56 21.68 -11.99
C ASP A 138 9.96 22.32 -12.06
N SER A 139 10.53 22.78 -10.93
CA SER A 139 11.80 23.53 -10.90
C SER A 139 13.04 22.71 -10.54
N GLY A 140 12.87 21.52 -9.95
CA GLY A 140 13.97 20.71 -9.43
C GLY A 140 14.64 21.26 -8.16
N ARG A 141 14.17 22.40 -7.64
CA ARG A 141 14.72 23.01 -6.42
C ARG A 141 14.06 22.44 -5.17
N ASP A 142 14.89 21.95 -4.25
CA ASP A 142 14.44 21.47 -2.94
C ASP A 142 14.67 22.56 -1.88
N LEU A 143 13.63 23.37 -1.63
CA LEU A 143 13.70 24.48 -0.67
C LEU A 143 13.95 24.01 0.77
N HIS A 144 13.55 22.78 1.10
CA HIS A 144 13.56 22.28 2.48
C HIS A 144 14.65 21.22 2.72
N ASN A 145 15.52 20.96 1.73
CA ASN A 145 16.55 19.91 1.78
C ASN A 145 16.00 18.56 2.28
N TRP A 146 14.88 18.15 1.73
CA TRP A 146 14.21 16.89 2.00
C TRP A 146 14.78 15.71 1.23
N ILE A 147 15.51 15.95 0.13
CA ILE A 147 16.21 14.92 -0.61
C ILE A 147 17.31 14.31 0.26
N LEU A 148 17.38 12.99 0.22
CA LEU A 148 18.36 12.20 0.95
C LEU A 148 19.36 11.59 -0.02
N ASN A 149 20.57 11.32 0.47
CA ASN A 149 21.47 10.45 -0.28
C ASN A 149 20.99 8.99 -0.22
N GLU A 150 21.52 8.15 -1.12
CA GLU A 150 21.09 6.75 -1.26
C GLU A 150 21.27 5.93 0.03
N LYS A 151 22.38 6.15 0.76
CA LYS A 151 22.66 5.44 2.02
C LYS A 151 21.70 5.84 3.14
N GLU A 152 21.38 7.12 3.24
CA GLU A 152 20.39 7.66 4.18
C GLU A 152 18.99 7.13 3.86
N MET A 153 18.64 7.11 2.58
CA MET A 153 17.36 6.58 2.12
C MET A 153 17.23 5.09 2.45
N GLU A 154 18.28 4.29 2.24
CA GLU A 154 18.29 2.87 2.60
C GLU A 154 18.15 2.63 4.11
N CYS A 155 18.85 3.41 4.93
CA CYS A 155 18.69 3.38 6.39
C CYS A 155 17.25 3.73 6.81
N ARG A 156 16.66 4.75 6.18
CA ARG A 156 15.27 5.12 6.42
C ARG A 156 14.30 4.05 5.95
N ASN A 157 14.53 3.42 4.81
CA ASN A 157 13.69 2.34 4.30
C ASN A 157 13.64 1.17 5.28
N LYS A 158 14.77 0.79 5.89
CA LYS A 158 14.79 -0.22 6.97
C LYS A 158 13.94 0.20 8.17
N ARG A 159 13.92 1.49 8.52
CA ARG A 159 13.04 2.03 9.58
C ARG A 159 11.58 1.99 9.16
N VAL A 160 11.26 2.39 7.93
CA VAL A 160 9.91 2.36 7.36
C VAL A 160 9.38 0.93 7.33
N GLU A 161 10.17 -0.03 6.85
CA GLU A 161 9.84 -1.45 6.83
C GLU A 161 9.52 -1.99 8.23
N ARG A 162 10.35 -1.68 9.24
CA ARG A 162 10.07 -2.05 10.64
C ARG A 162 8.75 -1.45 11.14
N LEU A 163 8.49 -0.18 10.85
CA LEU A 163 7.24 0.48 11.24
C LEU A 163 6.02 -0.15 10.56
N VAL A 164 6.12 -0.48 9.28
CA VAL A 164 5.07 -1.18 8.52
C VAL A 164 4.82 -2.56 9.11
N THR A 165 5.87 -3.35 9.37
CA THR A 165 5.75 -4.70 9.93
C THR A 165 5.10 -4.69 11.31
N VAL A 166 5.54 -3.82 12.23
CA VAL A 166 4.94 -3.71 13.57
C VAL A 166 3.49 -3.20 13.52
N THR A 167 3.17 -2.34 12.55
CA THR A 167 1.79 -1.85 12.36
C THR A 167 0.89 -2.93 11.76
N ALA A 168 1.42 -3.80 10.88
CA ALA A 168 0.71 -4.95 10.35
C ALA A 168 0.48 -6.04 11.41
N THR A 169 1.45 -6.31 12.28
CA THR A 169 1.24 -7.21 13.43
C THR A 169 0.19 -6.64 14.37
N LEU A 170 0.25 -5.34 14.69
CA LEU A 170 -0.79 -4.68 15.48
C LEU A 170 -2.19 -4.90 14.89
N HIS A 171 -2.35 -4.77 13.57
CA HIS A 171 -3.64 -4.99 12.91
C HIS A 171 -4.14 -6.44 13.12
N ARG A 172 -3.26 -7.45 12.95
CA ARG A 172 -3.61 -8.86 13.16
C ARG A 172 -3.98 -9.14 14.61
N GLU A 173 -3.16 -8.71 15.57
CA GLU A 173 -3.41 -8.93 17.00
C GLU A 173 -4.70 -8.25 17.48
N MET A 174 -5.05 -7.09 16.89
CA MET A 174 -6.32 -6.40 17.14
C MET A 174 -7.52 -7.16 16.57
N ASP A 175 -7.41 -7.70 15.35
CA ASP A 175 -8.44 -8.56 14.74
C ASP A 175 -8.65 -9.83 15.58
N GLU A 176 -7.57 -10.49 16.00
CA GLU A 176 -7.62 -11.68 16.86
C GLU A 176 -8.22 -11.39 18.23
N LEU A 177 -7.87 -10.27 18.86
CA LEU A 177 -8.50 -9.82 20.10
C LEU A 177 -10.01 -9.67 19.94
N SER A 178 -10.46 -9.04 18.83
CA SER A 178 -11.88 -8.86 18.54
C SER A 178 -12.61 -10.21 18.38
N VAL A 179 -11.98 -11.17 17.71
CA VAL A 179 -12.52 -12.53 17.55
C VAL A 179 -12.62 -13.26 18.88
N MET A 180 -11.57 -13.19 19.72
CA MET A 180 -11.58 -13.80 21.05
C MET A 180 -12.65 -13.19 21.96
N GLU A 181 -12.82 -11.87 21.94
CA GLU A 181 -13.86 -11.19 22.71
C GLU A 181 -15.27 -11.54 22.25
N ALA A 182 -15.48 -11.70 20.94
CA ALA A 182 -16.75 -12.19 20.39
C ALA A 182 -17.01 -13.65 20.78
N GLY A 183 -15.99 -14.50 20.76
CA GLY A 183 -16.04 -15.88 21.22
C GLY A 183 -16.42 -15.97 22.70
N LEU A 184 -15.81 -15.14 23.56
CA LEU A 184 -16.15 -15.05 24.98
C LEU A 184 -17.61 -14.63 25.18
N ARG A 185 -18.06 -13.57 24.50
CA ARG A 185 -19.47 -13.11 24.57
C ARG A 185 -20.45 -14.22 24.22
N LYS A 186 -20.16 -14.99 23.17
CA LYS A 186 -20.99 -16.13 22.75
C LYS A 186 -20.97 -17.27 23.78
N ALA A 187 -19.80 -17.58 24.34
CA ALA A 187 -19.67 -18.62 25.37
C ALA A 187 -20.42 -18.27 26.66
N VAL A 188 -20.35 -17.01 27.09
CA VAL A 188 -21.09 -16.51 28.27
C VAL A 188 -22.61 -16.53 28.02
N ALA A 189 -23.06 -16.11 26.82
CA ALA A 189 -24.48 -16.19 26.46
C ALA A 189 -25.02 -17.63 26.45
N ASN A 190 -24.23 -18.59 25.96
CA ASN A 190 -24.61 -20.00 25.94
C ASN A 190 -24.75 -20.62 27.35
N LEU A 191 -23.93 -20.18 28.31
CA LEU A 191 -24.08 -20.58 29.72
C LEU A 191 -25.36 -20.04 30.34
N GLN A 192 -25.76 -18.81 29.98
CA GLN A 192 -26.99 -18.20 30.48
C GLN A 192 -28.25 -18.87 29.92
N SER A 193 -28.18 -19.46 28.72
CA SER A 193 -29.31 -20.17 28.10
C SER A 193 -29.46 -21.64 28.53
N CYS A 194 -28.40 -22.30 28.98
CA CYS A 194 -28.42 -23.72 29.35
C CYS A 194 -28.40 -23.90 30.88
N GLN A 195 -29.57 -23.98 31.50
CA GLN A 195 -29.71 -24.39 32.90
C GLN A 195 -29.54 -25.92 33.03
N GLN A 196 -28.33 -26.50 32.98
CA GLN A 196 -28.10 -27.85 33.54
C GLN A 196 -26.63 -28.30 33.68
N GLU A 197 -26.29 -28.62 34.93
CA GLU A 197 -25.43 -29.67 35.54
C GLU A 197 -24.05 -30.10 34.97
N ASN A 198 -23.65 -29.73 33.75
CA ASN A 198 -22.30 -30.00 33.20
C ASN A 198 -21.44 -28.72 33.08
N SER A 199 -21.52 -27.81 34.06
CA SER A 199 -20.95 -26.45 33.96
C SER A 199 -19.45 -26.35 34.23
N SER A 200 -18.84 -27.29 34.97
CA SER A 200 -17.44 -27.16 35.39
C SER A 200 -16.39 -27.09 34.27
N PRO A 201 -16.46 -27.86 33.15
CA PRO A 201 -15.47 -27.77 32.08
C PRO A 201 -15.67 -26.53 31.21
N LEU A 202 -16.90 -26.04 31.12
CA LEU A 202 -17.26 -24.87 30.31
C LEU A 202 -16.91 -23.57 31.05
N GLU A 203 -17.15 -23.51 32.36
CA GLU A 203 -16.69 -22.44 33.24
C GLU A 203 -15.15 -22.33 33.21
N GLN A 204 -14.44 -23.46 33.28
CA GLN A 204 -12.98 -23.48 33.19
C GLN A 204 -12.48 -22.95 31.84
N LYS A 205 -13.13 -23.32 30.72
CA LYS A 205 -12.81 -22.79 29.39
C LYS A 205 -13.03 -21.28 29.29
N ILE A 206 -14.05 -20.74 29.96
CA ILE A 206 -14.31 -19.30 29.97
C ILE A 206 -13.24 -18.54 30.76
N ILE A 207 -12.83 -19.07 31.91
CA ILE A 207 -11.75 -18.48 32.72
C ILE A 207 -10.44 -18.47 31.91
N ASP A 208 -10.11 -19.56 31.22
CA ASP A 208 -8.93 -19.63 30.34
C ASP A 208 -9.00 -18.61 29.20
N LEU A 209 -10.16 -18.51 28.51
CA LEU A 209 -10.37 -17.51 27.45
C LEU A 209 -10.25 -16.07 27.97
N GLN A 210 -10.75 -15.79 29.18
CA GLN A 210 -10.61 -14.48 29.82
C GLN A 210 -9.13 -14.15 30.10
N GLN A 211 -8.36 -15.10 30.61
CA GLN A 211 -6.92 -14.92 30.85
C GLN A 211 -6.17 -14.63 29.55
N ARG A 212 -6.47 -15.38 28.48
CA ARG A 212 -5.89 -15.15 27.15
C ARG A 212 -6.23 -13.76 26.59
N ILE A 213 -7.47 -13.29 26.77
CA ILE A 213 -7.88 -11.93 26.36
C ILE A 213 -7.11 -10.86 27.13
N VAL A 214 -6.86 -11.04 28.43
CA VAL A 214 -6.07 -10.10 29.22
C VAL A 214 -4.63 -10.01 28.69
N TRP A 215 -4.00 -11.16 28.41
CA TRP A 215 -2.67 -11.21 27.81
C TRP A 215 -2.66 -10.52 26.44
N GLN A 216 -3.62 -10.84 25.57
CA GLN A 216 -3.74 -10.26 24.24
C GLN A 216 -3.91 -8.73 24.30
N ARG A 217 -4.70 -8.21 25.25
CA ARG A 217 -4.86 -6.76 25.45
C ARG A 217 -3.54 -6.08 25.81
N GLN A 218 -2.70 -6.75 26.60
CA GLN A 218 -1.38 -6.24 26.95
C GLN A 218 -0.44 -6.23 25.74
N GLU A 219 -0.46 -7.27 24.91
CA GLU A 219 0.32 -7.32 23.67
C GLU A 219 -0.11 -6.21 22.69
N VAL A 220 -1.42 -6.02 22.48
CA VAL A 220 -1.95 -4.93 21.65
C VAL A 220 -1.51 -3.56 22.19
N LYS A 221 -1.47 -3.38 23.51
CA LYS A 221 -0.99 -2.13 24.12
C LYS A 221 0.48 -1.89 23.81
N TYR A 222 1.32 -2.91 23.98
CA TYR A 222 2.74 -2.85 23.65
C TYR A 222 2.98 -2.57 22.16
N LEU A 223 2.24 -3.23 21.26
CA LEU A 223 2.32 -2.99 19.82
C LEU A 223 1.87 -1.58 19.44
N LYS A 224 0.86 -1.00 20.11
CA LYS A 224 0.47 0.41 19.90
C LYS A 224 1.60 1.39 20.23
N GLU A 225 2.39 1.10 21.27
CA GLU A 225 3.56 1.92 21.67
C GLU A 225 4.70 1.87 20.65
N LYS A 226 4.92 0.71 20.03
CA LYS A 226 6.00 0.53 19.04
C LYS A 226 5.63 0.92 17.61
N SER A 227 4.38 0.72 17.22
CA SER A 227 3.84 0.98 15.87
C SER A 227 3.69 2.47 15.55
N LEU A 228 3.13 2.75 14.36
CA LEU A 228 2.73 4.10 13.95
C LEU A 228 1.60 4.70 14.79
N TRP A 229 0.84 3.88 15.54
CA TRP A 229 -0.35 4.32 16.28
C TRP A 229 -0.05 5.45 17.28
N ASN A 230 1.05 5.33 18.04
CA ASN A 230 1.47 6.33 19.04
C ASN A 230 2.53 7.31 18.52
N ARG A 231 2.75 7.39 17.20
CA ARG A 231 3.64 8.39 16.60
C ARG A 231 2.88 9.67 16.29
N THR A 232 3.59 10.80 16.31
CA THR A 232 3.03 12.10 15.94
C THR A 232 2.94 12.24 14.42
N PHE A 233 1.96 12.99 13.93
CA PHE A 233 1.85 13.29 12.50
C PHE A 233 3.14 13.89 11.94
N ASP A 234 3.74 14.86 12.64
CA ASP A 234 4.98 15.51 12.19
C ASP A 234 6.09 14.49 11.95
N THR A 235 6.33 13.58 12.89
CA THR A 235 7.41 12.58 12.76
C THR A 235 7.18 11.67 11.55
N VAL A 236 5.95 11.20 11.38
CA VAL A 236 5.61 10.21 10.34
C VAL A 236 5.56 10.85 8.96
N MET A 237 4.96 12.03 8.85
CA MET A 237 4.90 12.78 7.59
C MET A 237 6.26 13.33 7.18
N SER A 238 7.13 13.68 8.13
CA SER A 238 8.51 14.10 7.85
C SER A 238 9.37 12.96 7.28
N ILE A 239 9.07 11.70 7.63
CA ILE A 239 9.68 10.52 7.00
C ILE A 239 9.14 10.37 5.57
N LEU A 240 7.81 10.41 5.40
CA LEU A 240 7.15 10.24 4.10
C LEU A 240 7.51 11.33 3.10
N ALA A 241 7.53 12.59 3.52
CA ALA A 241 7.85 13.74 2.67
C ALA A 241 9.24 13.58 2.05
N ARG A 242 10.24 13.26 2.88
CA ARG A 242 11.61 13.01 2.41
C ARG A 242 11.72 11.80 1.51
N SER A 243 11.01 10.71 1.83
CA SER A 243 10.96 9.54 0.96
C SER A 243 10.34 9.89 -0.39
N VAL A 244 9.24 10.64 -0.45
CA VAL A 244 8.60 11.08 -1.71
C VAL A 244 9.53 11.95 -2.55
N PHE A 245 10.18 12.95 -1.94
CA PHE A 245 11.12 13.84 -2.63
C PHE A 245 12.32 13.06 -3.19
N THR A 246 12.90 12.18 -2.38
CA THR A 246 14.04 11.35 -2.79
C THR A 246 13.65 10.38 -3.91
N THR A 247 12.46 9.79 -3.85
CA THR A 247 11.93 8.94 -4.93
C THR A 247 11.74 9.74 -6.22
N LEU A 248 11.21 10.97 -6.16
CA LEU A 248 11.05 11.81 -7.36
C LEU A 248 12.40 12.20 -7.95
N ALA A 249 13.36 12.59 -7.12
CA ALA A 249 14.74 12.88 -7.55
C ALA A 249 15.35 11.67 -8.26
N ARG A 250 15.16 10.46 -7.70
CA ARG A 250 15.64 9.22 -8.29
C ARG A 250 14.96 8.88 -9.62
N ILE A 251 13.64 9.08 -9.75
CA ILE A 251 12.92 8.92 -11.03
C ILE A 251 13.54 9.84 -12.09
N LYS A 252 13.65 11.13 -11.78
CA LYS A 252 14.22 12.10 -12.73
C LYS A 252 15.65 11.75 -13.13
N PHE A 253 16.47 11.25 -12.20
CA PHE A 253 17.83 10.79 -12.47
C PHE A 253 17.87 9.54 -13.37
N VAL A 254 17.09 8.50 -13.04
CA VAL A 254 17.07 7.21 -13.76
C VAL A 254 16.59 7.36 -15.21
N PHE A 255 15.64 8.26 -15.45
CA PHE A 255 15.04 8.49 -16.77
C PHE A 255 15.59 9.72 -17.50
N GLY A 256 16.58 10.42 -16.93
CA GLY A 256 17.27 11.52 -17.61
C GLY A 256 16.43 12.79 -17.83
N LEU A 257 15.44 13.07 -16.98
CA LEU A 257 14.47 14.16 -17.15
C LEU A 257 14.97 15.56 -16.71
N GLY A 258 16.29 15.81 -16.62
CA GLY A 258 16.83 17.14 -16.35
C GLY A 258 18.24 17.17 -15.73
N GLN A 259 18.94 18.31 -15.90
CA GLN A 259 20.23 18.61 -15.27
C GLN A 259 20.03 18.81 -13.76
N PHE A 260 20.69 18.00 -12.95
CA PHE A 260 20.77 18.21 -11.50
C PHE A 260 22.12 18.81 -11.11
N PRO A 261 22.17 19.65 -10.05
CA PRO A 261 23.44 19.93 -9.40
C PRO A 261 24.05 18.59 -8.96
N SER A 262 25.29 18.39 -9.36
CA SER A 262 26.11 17.22 -9.08
C SER A 262 26.21 16.96 -7.57
N SER A 263 25.32 16.15 -7.01
CA SER A 263 25.48 15.61 -5.65
C SER A 263 24.98 14.17 -5.47
N LEU A 264 24.97 13.39 -6.54
CA LEU A 264 24.95 11.93 -6.46
C LEU A 264 26.25 11.39 -7.07
N PRO A 265 27.19 10.86 -6.27
CA PRO A 265 28.41 10.30 -6.81
C PRO A 265 28.08 9.04 -7.60
N ARG A 266 28.30 9.17 -8.91
CA ARG A 266 28.53 8.12 -9.89
C ARG A 266 29.39 7.00 -9.27
N SER A 267 28.80 5.82 -9.03
CA SER A 267 29.61 4.61 -8.87
C SER A 267 30.14 4.26 -10.27
N LEU A 268 31.43 4.54 -10.46
CA LEU A 268 32.16 4.14 -11.65
C LEU A 268 32.40 2.63 -11.58
N SER A 269 31.84 1.89 -12.53
CA SER A 269 32.58 0.79 -13.17
C SER A 269 32.10 0.56 -14.61
N ALA A 270 32.95 1.02 -15.53
CA ALA A 270 33.19 0.58 -16.90
C ALA A 270 32.00 0.36 -17.89
N SER A 271 31.75 1.37 -18.74
CA SER A 271 32.16 1.34 -20.17
C SER A 271 31.77 2.65 -20.88
N ALA A 272 32.78 3.38 -21.36
CA ALA A 272 32.68 4.43 -22.38
C ALA A 272 32.33 3.79 -23.74
N ALA A 273 31.70 4.42 -24.74
CA ALA A 273 31.53 5.81 -25.15
C ALA A 273 30.04 6.06 -25.54
N VAL A 274 29.52 7.29 -25.64
CA VAL A 274 29.50 8.11 -26.86
C VAL A 274 29.07 9.56 -26.50
N HIS A 275 29.89 10.53 -26.92
CA HIS A 275 29.73 11.98 -27.12
C HIS A 275 28.90 12.90 -26.19
N PRO A 276 29.50 14.01 -25.68
CA PRO A 276 28.75 15.13 -25.12
C PRO A 276 28.27 16.10 -26.22
N LEU A 277 26.98 16.40 -26.27
CA LEU A 277 26.47 17.47 -27.12
C LEU A 277 26.64 18.82 -26.41
N LYS A 278 27.18 19.78 -27.17
CA LYS A 278 27.56 21.15 -26.80
C LYS A 278 26.47 21.93 -26.04
N ASN A 279 26.95 22.70 -25.05
CA ASN A 279 26.29 23.86 -24.48
C ASN A 279 25.74 24.81 -25.56
N LEU A 280 24.49 25.22 -25.40
CA LEU A 280 24.00 26.49 -25.92
C LEU A 280 23.54 27.35 -24.74
N ASN A 281 24.09 28.56 -24.73
CA ASN A 281 23.95 29.57 -23.69
C ASN A 281 22.51 29.95 -23.39
N ASP A 282 22.33 30.17 -22.10
CA ASP A 282 21.30 30.92 -21.40
C ASP A 282 20.97 32.27 -22.08
N ASN A 283 19.67 32.56 -22.17
CA ASN A 283 19.13 33.92 -22.22
C ASN A 283 17.78 33.90 -21.52
N GLY A 284 17.79 34.42 -20.30
CA GLY A 284 16.64 34.53 -19.40
C GLY A 284 15.41 35.15 -20.06
N LYS A 285 14.41 34.30 -20.29
CA LYS A 285 13.00 34.66 -20.25
C LYS A 285 12.35 33.72 -19.25
N GLU A 286 11.99 34.24 -18.07
CA GLU A 286 11.02 33.59 -17.20
C GLU A 286 9.69 33.52 -17.96
N PHE A 287 9.48 32.42 -18.67
CA PHE A 287 8.15 32.04 -19.11
C PHE A 287 7.32 31.72 -17.86
N PRO A 288 6.04 32.10 -17.81
CA PRO A 288 5.17 31.72 -16.70
C PRO A 288 5.16 30.19 -16.64
N VAL A 289 5.80 29.63 -15.61
CA VAL A 289 5.84 28.18 -15.37
C VAL A 289 4.40 27.76 -15.15
N SER A 290 3.82 27.09 -16.13
CA SER A 290 2.49 26.52 -16.03
C SER A 290 2.49 25.54 -14.86
N LYS A 291 1.62 25.75 -13.87
CA LYS A 291 1.51 24.84 -12.72
C LYS A 291 1.28 23.41 -13.22
N ASN A 292 2.04 22.44 -12.71
CA ASN A 292 2.01 21.02 -13.09
C ASN A 292 2.65 20.68 -14.45
N ALA A 293 3.59 21.50 -14.93
CA ALA A 293 4.27 21.25 -16.21
C ALA A 293 4.97 19.88 -16.26
N PHE A 294 5.45 19.35 -15.13
CA PHE A 294 6.11 18.04 -15.07
C PHE A 294 5.14 16.86 -15.14
N PHE A 295 4.00 16.92 -14.43
CA PHE A 295 3.06 15.79 -14.33
C PHE A 295 2.07 15.72 -15.48
N GLU A 296 1.72 16.86 -16.09
CA GLU A 296 0.71 16.91 -17.13
C GLU A 296 1.09 16.12 -18.42
N PRO A 297 2.33 16.21 -18.95
CA PRO A 297 2.77 15.38 -20.07
C PRO A 297 2.71 13.88 -19.76
N ASN A 298 3.15 13.49 -18.55
CA ASN A 298 3.13 12.11 -18.10
C ASN A 298 1.69 11.56 -18.01
N SER A 299 0.77 12.35 -17.43
CA SER A 299 -0.65 12.00 -17.36
C SER A 299 -1.32 11.91 -18.74
N LYS A 300 -0.88 12.70 -19.73
CA LYS A 300 -1.35 12.62 -21.12
C LYS A 300 -0.79 11.38 -21.83
N LEU A 301 0.48 11.06 -21.63
CA LEU A 301 1.14 9.90 -22.23
C LEU A 301 0.51 8.58 -21.78
N LEU A 302 0.07 8.48 -20.53
CA LEU A 302 -0.59 7.30 -19.98
C LEU A 302 -2.03 7.09 -20.46
N LYS A 303 -2.61 8.04 -21.19
CA LYS A 303 -3.96 7.88 -21.78
C LYS A 303 -3.81 7.27 -23.17
N PRO A 304 -4.10 5.98 -23.35
CA PRO A 304 -3.95 5.36 -24.65
C PRO A 304 -5.00 5.91 -25.64
N PRO A 305 -4.68 6.00 -26.94
CA PRO A 305 -5.64 6.39 -27.95
C PRO A 305 -6.89 5.50 -27.95
N MET A 306 -8.06 6.05 -28.30
CA MET A 306 -9.33 5.30 -28.36
C MET A 306 -9.32 4.13 -29.36
N SER A 307 -8.37 4.12 -30.29
CA SER A 307 -8.13 3.01 -31.23
C SER A 307 -7.46 1.79 -30.59
N THR A 308 -6.99 1.88 -29.34
CA THR A 308 -6.32 0.79 -28.65
C THR A 308 -7.29 -0.15 -27.94
N LEU A 309 -6.88 -1.41 -27.79
CA LEU A 309 -7.64 -2.40 -27.01
C LEU A 309 -7.73 -2.04 -25.52
N GLY A 310 -6.75 -1.29 -25.00
CA GLY A 310 -6.75 -0.80 -23.63
C GLY A 310 -7.84 0.25 -23.39
N ALA A 311 -7.95 1.23 -24.28
CA ALA A 311 -8.96 2.30 -24.18
C ALA A 311 -10.40 1.76 -24.34
N THR A 312 -10.60 0.77 -25.20
CA THR A 312 -11.91 0.13 -25.43
C THR A 312 -12.27 -0.93 -24.38
N GLY A 313 -11.38 -1.24 -23.43
CA GLY A 313 -11.60 -2.24 -22.39
C GLY A 313 -11.53 -3.70 -22.86
N LEU A 314 -11.11 -3.95 -24.10
CA LEU A 314 -11.05 -5.30 -24.70
C LEU A 314 -9.73 -6.03 -24.42
N ALA A 315 -8.72 -5.36 -23.89
CA ALA A 315 -7.39 -5.95 -23.74
C ALA A 315 -7.36 -7.20 -22.83
N LEU A 316 -8.16 -7.27 -21.75
CA LEU A 316 -8.29 -8.49 -20.94
C LEU A 316 -9.01 -9.61 -21.71
N HIS A 317 -10.03 -9.27 -22.49
CA HIS A 317 -10.77 -10.23 -23.29
C HIS A 317 -9.86 -10.90 -24.33
N TYR A 318 -9.06 -10.11 -25.06
CA TYR A 318 -8.07 -10.64 -26.00
C TYR A 318 -6.94 -11.41 -25.31
N ALA A 319 -6.50 -10.99 -24.11
CA ALA A 319 -5.53 -11.75 -23.34
C ALA A 319 -6.05 -13.17 -23.01
N ASN A 320 -7.30 -13.29 -22.55
CA ASN A 320 -7.90 -14.59 -22.28
C ASN A 320 -8.01 -15.44 -23.57
N LEU A 321 -8.40 -14.83 -24.68
CA LEU A 321 -8.47 -15.49 -25.99
C LEU A 321 -7.11 -16.07 -26.41
N ILE A 322 -6.03 -15.29 -26.29
CA ILE A 322 -4.66 -15.69 -26.60
C ILE A 322 -4.23 -16.89 -25.74
N ILE A 323 -4.54 -16.88 -24.44
CA ILE A 323 -4.20 -18.00 -23.53
C ILE A 323 -4.96 -19.28 -23.90
N VAL A 324 -6.23 -19.17 -24.28
CA VAL A 324 -7.00 -20.33 -24.75
C VAL A 324 -6.39 -20.89 -26.04
N MET A 325 -6.04 -20.04 -27.00
CA MET A 325 -5.37 -20.46 -28.24
C MET A 325 -4.03 -21.14 -27.97
N ASP A 326 -3.21 -20.60 -27.05
CA ASP A 326 -1.92 -21.18 -26.65
C ASP A 326 -2.07 -22.59 -26.05
N LYS A 327 -3.09 -22.78 -25.20
CA LYS A 327 -3.40 -24.12 -24.65
C LYS A 327 -3.84 -25.10 -25.73
N MET A 328 -4.69 -24.67 -26.66
CA MET A 328 -5.17 -25.52 -27.76
C MET A 328 -4.05 -25.95 -28.70
N ILE A 329 -3.09 -25.07 -28.97
CA ILE A 329 -1.94 -25.38 -29.84
C ILE A 329 -0.95 -26.32 -29.18
N LYS A 330 -0.72 -26.18 -27.86
CA LYS A 330 0.15 -27.06 -27.05
C LYS A 330 -0.47 -28.44 -26.81
N SER A 331 -1.79 -28.58 -26.87
CA SER A 331 -2.50 -29.84 -26.61
C SER A 331 -3.58 -30.12 -27.66
N PRO A 332 -3.20 -30.35 -28.94
CA PRO A 332 -4.15 -30.54 -30.03
C PRO A 332 -5.08 -31.74 -29.83
N GLN A 333 -4.60 -32.79 -29.16
CA GLN A 333 -5.39 -33.99 -28.85
C GLN A 333 -6.57 -33.72 -27.90
N LEU A 334 -6.56 -32.58 -27.20
CA LEU A 334 -7.65 -32.18 -26.29
C LEU A 334 -8.65 -31.23 -26.97
N VAL A 335 -8.45 -30.89 -28.25
CA VAL A 335 -9.29 -29.93 -28.97
C VAL A 335 -10.48 -30.63 -29.62
N GLY A 336 -11.53 -30.82 -28.84
CA GLY A 336 -12.86 -31.29 -29.31
C GLY A 336 -13.64 -30.21 -30.06
N VAL A 337 -14.82 -30.59 -30.56
CA VAL A 337 -15.76 -29.66 -31.23
C VAL A 337 -16.22 -28.57 -30.27
N ASP A 338 -16.59 -28.95 -29.04
CA ASP A 338 -17.03 -28.02 -28.00
C ASP A 338 -15.98 -26.94 -27.70
N ALA A 339 -14.70 -27.33 -27.59
CA ALA A 339 -13.61 -26.38 -27.36
C ALA A 339 -13.42 -25.37 -28.51
N ARG A 340 -13.72 -25.78 -29.76
CA ARG A 340 -13.68 -24.90 -30.93
C ARG A 340 -14.87 -23.94 -30.93
N ASP A 341 -16.05 -24.43 -30.58
CA ASP A 341 -17.27 -23.62 -30.47
C ASP A 341 -17.15 -22.60 -29.33
N ASP A 342 -16.60 -22.98 -28.19
CA ASP A 342 -16.28 -22.08 -27.08
C ASP A 342 -15.31 -20.97 -27.53
N LEU A 343 -14.20 -21.33 -28.20
CA LEU A 343 -13.26 -20.34 -28.73
C LEU A 343 -13.95 -19.39 -29.72
N TYR A 344 -14.80 -19.91 -30.61
CA TYR A 344 -15.54 -19.11 -31.58
C TYR A 344 -16.55 -18.19 -30.89
N SER A 345 -17.19 -18.63 -29.82
CA SER A 345 -18.11 -17.83 -29.00
C SER A 345 -17.40 -16.71 -28.25
N MET A 346 -16.14 -16.91 -27.87
CA MET A 346 -15.28 -15.89 -27.25
C MET A 346 -14.89 -14.78 -28.23
N LEU A 347 -15.05 -14.94 -29.55
CA LEU A 347 -14.66 -13.90 -30.50
C LEU A 347 -15.68 -12.75 -30.56
N PRO A 348 -15.25 -11.47 -30.59
CA PRO A 348 -16.15 -10.35 -30.81
C PRO A 348 -16.92 -10.47 -32.14
N ASN A 349 -18.14 -9.92 -32.19
CA ASN A 349 -19.04 -10.00 -33.35
C ASN A 349 -18.39 -9.53 -34.67
N SER A 350 -17.56 -8.50 -34.60
CA SER A 350 -16.80 -7.99 -35.75
C SER A 350 -15.80 -9.03 -36.26
N VAL A 351 -15.03 -9.64 -35.36
CA VAL A 351 -14.05 -10.69 -35.68
C VAL A 351 -14.75 -11.94 -36.21
N ARG A 352 -15.86 -12.39 -35.59
CA ARG A 352 -16.65 -13.52 -36.10
C ARG A 352 -17.20 -13.26 -37.50
N SER A 353 -17.62 -12.03 -37.79
CA SER A 353 -18.15 -11.66 -39.10
C SER A 353 -17.05 -11.62 -40.16
N ALA A 354 -15.89 -11.04 -39.83
CA ALA A 354 -14.71 -11.04 -40.70
C ALA A 354 -14.21 -12.48 -40.96
N LEU A 355 -14.16 -13.32 -39.92
CA LEU A 355 -13.77 -14.71 -40.02
C LEU A 355 -14.73 -15.50 -40.92
N ARG A 356 -16.05 -15.38 -40.70
CA ARG A 356 -17.06 -16.01 -41.57
C ARG A 356 -16.93 -15.55 -43.03
N ALA A 357 -16.70 -14.27 -43.27
CA ALA A 357 -16.51 -13.75 -44.62
C ALA A 357 -15.27 -14.36 -45.30
N ARG A 358 -14.14 -14.46 -44.58
CA ARG A 358 -12.92 -15.10 -45.07
C ARG A 358 -13.09 -16.60 -45.31
N LEU A 359 -13.89 -17.29 -44.50
CA LEU A 359 -14.14 -18.73 -44.65
C LEU A 359 -15.15 -19.05 -45.78
N ARG A 360 -16.10 -18.14 -46.08
CA ARG A 360 -17.13 -18.35 -47.11
C ARG A 360 -16.60 -18.50 -48.55
N GLY A 361 -15.40 -18.01 -48.85
CA GLY A 361 -14.79 -18.10 -50.19
C GLY A 361 -13.68 -19.15 -50.31
N VAL A 362 -13.40 -19.89 -49.24
CA VAL A 362 -12.27 -20.80 -49.15
C VAL A 362 -12.84 -22.20 -49.05
N GLY A 363 -12.90 -22.92 -50.17
CA GLY A 363 -13.35 -24.31 -50.27
C GLY A 363 -12.40 -25.31 -49.61
N PHE A 364 -12.02 -25.05 -48.36
CA PHE A 364 -11.07 -25.87 -47.61
C PHE A 364 -11.79 -27.04 -46.94
N THR A 365 -11.58 -28.24 -47.47
CA THR A 365 -11.36 -29.39 -46.60
C THR A 365 -9.92 -29.29 -46.11
N ALA A 366 -9.69 -28.72 -44.93
CA ALA A 366 -8.38 -28.71 -44.25
C ALA A 366 -8.03 -30.13 -43.78
N SER A 367 -7.90 -31.05 -44.73
CA SER A 367 -7.61 -32.46 -44.50
C SER A 367 -6.13 -32.77 -44.76
N ASP A 368 -5.38 -31.83 -45.34
CA ASP A 368 -3.95 -31.96 -45.58
C ASP A 368 -3.16 -31.83 -44.27
N PRO A 369 -2.52 -32.91 -43.79
CA PRO A 369 -1.74 -32.88 -42.56
C PRO A 369 -0.50 -32.00 -42.65
N SER A 370 0.07 -31.81 -43.84
CA SER A 370 1.30 -31.04 -44.04
C SER A 370 1.05 -29.55 -43.84
N LEU A 371 0.04 -29.01 -44.54
CA LEU A 371 -0.41 -27.63 -44.36
C LEU A 371 -0.89 -27.35 -42.93
N ALA A 372 -1.58 -28.30 -42.29
CA ALA A 372 -1.95 -28.16 -40.88
C ALA A 372 -0.73 -28.08 -39.94
N GLY A 373 0.35 -28.78 -40.27
CA GLY A 373 1.65 -28.66 -39.62
C GLY A 373 2.26 -27.26 -39.77
N GLU A 374 2.30 -26.73 -41.00
CA GLU A 374 2.84 -25.38 -41.27
C GLU A 374 2.08 -24.28 -40.53
N TRP A 375 0.73 -24.35 -40.52
CA TRP A 375 -0.09 -23.40 -39.76
C TRP A 375 0.13 -23.52 -38.25
N ARG A 376 0.33 -24.74 -37.73
CA ARG A 376 0.64 -24.97 -36.32
C ARG A 376 1.98 -24.33 -35.95
N GLU A 377 3.01 -24.51 -36.76
CA GLU A 377 4.32 -23.90 -36.54
C GLU A 377 4.24 -22.37 -36.62
N ALA A 378 3.55 -21.83 -37.62
CA ALA A 378 3.35 -20.39 -37.76
C ALA A 378 2.61 -19.81 -36.54
N MET A 379 1.56 -20.47 -36.06
CA MET A 379 0.86 -20.07 -34.83
C MET A 379 1.74 -20.18 -33.59
N GLY A 380 2.58 -21.22 -33.50
CA GLY A 380 3.57 -21.37 -32.44
C GLY A 380 4.52 -20.16 -32.38
N ARG A 381 5.09 -19.75 -33.51
CA ARG A 381 5.97 -18.57 -33.61
C ARG A 381 5.28 -17.26 -33.21
N ILE A 382 4.00 -17.10 -33.53
CA ILE A 382 3.23 -15.91 -33.12
C ILE A 382 2.98 -15.92 -31.60
N LEU A 383 2.59 -17.07 -31.05
CA LEU A 383 2.27 -17.19 -29.63
C LEU A 383 3.48 -17.18 -28.72
N GLU A 384 4.67 -17.51 -29.23
CA GLU A 384 5.93 -17.41 -28.49
C GLU A 384 6.14 -16.02 -27.89
N TRP A 385 5.90 -14.96 -28.67
CA TRP A 385 6.01 -13.57 -28.18
C TRP A 385 4.70 -12.97 -27.67
N LEU A 386 3.54 -13.50 -28.10
CA LEU A 386 2.23 -12.96 -27.73
C LEU A 386 1.70 -13.53 -26.40
N SER A 387 2.01 -14.79 -26.07
CA SER A 387 1.55 -15.46 -24.84
C SER A 387 2.08 -14.78 -23.57
N PRO A 388 3.37 -14.41 -23.45
CA PRO A 388 3.87 -13.68 -22.28
C PRO A 388 3.16 -12.35 -22.03
N MET A 389 2.80 -11.62 -23.10
CA MET A 389 2.03 -10.38 -23.00
C MET A 389 0.63 -10.60 -22.43
N ALA A 390 -0.06 -11.63 -22.93
CA ALA A 390 -1.39 -11.99 -22.45
C ALA A 390 -1.36 -12.40 -20.97
N GLN A 391 -0.35 -13.18 -20.55
CA GLN A 391 -0.13 -13.55 -19.16
C GLN A 391 0.11 -12.33 -18.28
N ASN A 392 0.94 -11.38 -18.74
CA ASN A 392 1.21 -10.13 -18.03
C ASN A 392 -0.06 -9.28 -17.86
N MET A 393 -0.91 -9.20 -18.89
CA MET A 393 -2.18 -8.49 -18.80
C MET A 393 -3.15 -9.12 -17.79
N ILE A 394 -3.27 -10.45 -17.79
CA ILE A 394 -4.10 -11.17 -16.81
C ILE A 394 -3.55 -10.94 -15.40
N LYS A 395 -2.23 -11.06 -15.21
CA LYS A 395 -1.56 -10.81 -13.93
C LYS A 395 -1.81 -9.38 -13.45
N TRP A 396 -1.70 -8.39 -14.33
CA TRP A 396 -1.98 -6.98 -14.02
C TRP A 396 -3.43 -6.77 -13.56
N GLN A 397 -4.40 -7.37 -14.25
CA GLN A 397 -5.83 -7.31 -13.87
C GLN A 397 -6.10 -7.96 -12.51
N MET A 398 -5.47 -9.11 -12.23
CA MET A 398 -5.58 -9.77 -10.93
C MET A 398 -5.02 -8.90 -9.80
N ILE A 399 -3.84 -8.29 -9.99
CA ILE A 399 -3.23 -7.38 -9.02
C ILE A 399 -4.10 -6.14 -8.79
N LYS A 400 -4.64 -5.56 -9.87
CA LYS A 400 -5.52 -4.39 -9.77
C LYS A 400 -6.77 -4.70 -8.96
N ARG A 401 -7.45 -5.81 -9.25
CA ARG A 401 -8.63 -6.25 -8.51
C ARG A 401 -8.31 -6.54 -7.04
N GLY A 402 -7.20 -7.26 -6.78
CA GLY A 402 -6.76 -7.54 -5.42
C GLY A 402 -6.48 -6.28 -4.60
N ASN A 403 -5.87 -5.26 -5.21
CA ASN A 403 -5.61 -3.96 -4.57
C ASN A 403 -6.91 -3.18 -4.27
N GLU A 404 -7.91 -3.26 -5.15
CA GLU A 404 -9.23 -2.64 -4.94
C GLU A 404 -10.01 -3.36 -3.83
N GLU A 405 -10.02 -4.69 -3.83
CA GLU A 405 -10.64 -5.50 -2.79
C GLU A 405 -9.99 -5.31 -1.42
N MET A 406 -8.65 -5.24 -1.35
CA MET A 406 -7.95 -4.94 -0.10
C MET A 406 -8.30 -3.55 0.40
N LYS A 407 -8.32 -2.51 -0.46
CA LYS A 407 -8.74 -1.16 -0.05
C LYS A 407 -10.16 -1.13 0.51
N GLU A 408 -11.07 -1.91 -0.08
CA GLU A 408 -12.46 -1.99 0.37
C GLU A 408 -12.61 -2.76 1.68
N LYS A 409 -11.89 -3.88 1.84
CA LYS A 409 -11.82 -4.65 3.09
C LYS A 409 -11.20 -3.82 4.21
N GLU A 410 -10.10 -3.12 3.94
CA GLU A 410 -9.40 -2.26 4.90
C GLU A 410 -10.29 -1.08 5.33
N ARG A 411 -11.03 -0.46 4.39
CA ARG A 411 -12.00 0.60 4.71
C ARG A 411 -13.13 0.10 5.59
N LYS A 412 -13.73 -1.04 5.25
CA LYS A 412 -14.80 -1.66 6.06
C LYS A 412 -14.30 -2.04 7.45
N LYS A 413 -13.09 -2.63 7.55
CA LYS A 413 -12.44 -2.96 8.84
C LYS A 413 -12.10 -1.71 9.65
N CYS A 414 -11.54 -0.67 9.04
CA CYS A 414 -11.25 0.59 9.72
C CYS A 414 -12.51 1.27 10.25
N LEU A 415 -13.62 1.23 9.49
CA LEU A 415 -14.91 1.73 9.96
C LEU A 415 -15.42 0.92 11.17
N LEU A 416 -15.31 -0.42 11.12
CA LEU A 416 -15.68 -1.29 12.24
C LEU A 416 -14.79 -1.05 13.47
N LEU A 417 -13.47 -0.95 13.31
CA LEU A 417 -12.53 -0.63 14.38
C LEU A 417 -12.73 0.79 14.93
N CYS A 418 -13.09 1.77 14.08
CA CYS A 418 -13.44 3.12 14.53
C CYS A 418 -14.76 3.16 15.31
N SER A 419 -15.76 2.38 14.92
CA SER A 419 -17.00 2.22 15.70
C SER A 419 -16.74 1.48 17.01
N PHE A 420 -15.86 0.47 17.00
CA PHE A 420 -15.52 -0.30 18.19
C PHE A 420 -14.63 0.49 19.16
N GLY A 421 -13.69 1.29 18.65
CA GLY A 421 -12.88 2.22 19.45
C GLY A 421 -13.73 3.33 20.08
N ARG A 422 -14.82 3.74 19.43
CA ARG A 422 -15.84 4.60 20.04
C ARG A 422 -16.61 3.87 21.14
N GLN A 423 -17.05 2.63 20.91
CA GLN A 423 -17.74 1.82 21.91
C GLN A 423 -16.88 1.57 23.17
N ILE A 424 -15.59 1.24 23.00
CA ILE A 424 -14.66 1.02 24.12
C ILE A 424 -14.37 2.30 24.92
N ASN A 425 -14.30 3.47 24.27
CA ASN A 425 -14.19 4.74 24.98
C ASN A 425 -15.50 5.13 25.68
N GLN A 426 -16.65 4.72 25.12
CA GLN A 426 -17.97 4.94 25.72
C GLN A 426 -18.18 4.00 26.93
N ASP A 427 -17.71 2.76 26.87
CA ASP A 427 -17.75 1.80 28.00
C ASP A 427 -16.78 2.15 29.13
N ARG A 428 -15.69 2.89 28.85
CA ARG A 428 -14.89 3.56 29.91
C ARG A 428 -15.60 4.74 30.56
N SER A 429 -16.57 5.34 29.86
CA SER A 429 -17.40 6.45 30.36
C SER A 429 -18.62 5.93 31.12
N ILE A 430 -19.03 4.68 30.89
CA ILE A 430 -20.14 3.99 31.54
C ILE A 430 -19.57 2.91 32.46
N SER A 431 -18.80 3.32 33.47
CA SER A 431 -18.63 2.50 34.66
C SER A 431 -19.35 3.18 35.82
N LEU A 432 -20.51 2.59 36.15
CA LEU A 432 -21.30 2.69 37.39
C LEU A 432 -22.26 3.89 37.52
N PRO A 433 -23.56 3.63 37.27
CA PRO A 433 -24.58 4.03 38.24
C PRO A 433 -25.39 2.82 38.69
N GLY A 434 -25.44 2.63 40.02
CA GLY A 434 -26.42 1.76 40.66
C GLY A 434 -25.87 0.42 41.13
N PHE A 435 -25.11 0.41 42.22
CA PHE A 435 -25.22 -0.59 43.29
C PHE A 435 -24.40 -0.13 44.50
N ASN A 436 -24.86 0.93 45.18
CA ASN A 436 -24.45 1.25 46.55
C ASN A 436 -25.34 2.36 47.12
N ARG A 437 -26.55 2.00 47.56
CA ARG A 437 -27.31 2.72 48.60
C ARG A 437 -28.24 1.73 49.27
N GLN A 438 -27.74 1.06 50.29
CA GLN A 438 -28.49 0.61 51.47
C GLN A 438 -27.50 -0.13 52.35
N LEU A 439 -26.87 0.60 53.28
CA LEU A 439 -26.38 0.13 54.58
C LEU A 439 -25.77 1.34 55.30
N ALA A 440 -26.17 1.53 56.57
CA ALA A 440 -26.01 2.70 57.43
C ALA A 440 -27.02 3.83 57.08
N ILE A 441 -27.92 4.28 57.97
CA ILE A 441 -27.75 4.58 59.39
C ILE A 441 -29.15 4.45 60.06
N GLN A 442 -29.31 3.54 61.03
CA GLN A 442 -30.30 3.71 62.10
C GLN A 442 -29.81 2.97 63.36
N GLY A 443 -29.80 3.70 64.47
CA GLY A 443 -29.12 3.39 65.74
C GLY A 443 -28.08 4.50 65.99
N HIS A 444 -28.22 5.41 66.95
CA HIS A 444 -28.96 5.29 68.21
C HIS A 444 -28.95 6.65 68.96
N TYR A 445 -29.98 6.82 69.81
CA TYR A 445 -30.08 7.60 71.06
C TYR A 445 -30.71 9.01 71.13
N SER A 446 -31.71 9.03 72.02
CA SER A 446 -32.42 10.11 72.73
C SER A 446 -33.81 10.44 72.19
#